data_AF-A0A432T0T9-F1
#
_entry.id   AF-A0A432T0T9-F1
#
_cell.length_a   1.000
_cell.length_b   1.000
_cell.length_c   1.000
_cell.angle_alpha   90.00
_cell.angle_beta   90.00
_cell.angle_gamma   90.00
#
_symmetry.space_group_name_H-M   'P 1'
#
loop_
_entity.id
_entity.type
_entity.pdbx_description
1 polymer ?
#
loop_
_entity_poly.entity_id
_entity_poly.type
_entity_poly.pdbx_seq_one_letter_code
_entity_poly.pdbx_strand_id
1 'polypeptide(L)'
;IPFIDAHVAMTFTTYSGKVYNLYPDLSNFGQYHDKIMAKFLLLRYGPHQFQILGLYVILLLFSPFVLWLLSKNKLNVVLGLTWIVYFANNGFHVRPTGAQFEYAFPILTWQILFVHGLIIGYYRNELWNVFQTKQGKMIFFVLLIVFFIFLFFTYNNPLDQIPAYLRLQMIDPDTFRSIYKDFFDKNTLGIGRLLNDFVVFVVSYAVLSYAWKPLNRIFGWFFVPIGQASLYVFILHVYVCIVMANIPMFNEGNFWVNTLGVTLVFMFMWLMVKNKVAYNIIPR
;
A
#
# COMPACT_ATOMS: atom_id res chain seq x y z
N ILE A 1 -11.85 -3.81 -27.08
CA ILE A 1 -10.91 -4.53 -27.98
C ILE A 1 -11.22 -6.01 -27.82
N PRO A 2 -11.77 -6.69 -28.82
CA PRO A 2 -12.40 -8.00 -28.67
C PRO A 2 -11.44 -9.15 -28.27
N PHE A 3 -10.12 -8.90 -28.20
CA PHE A 3 -9.10 -9.90 -27.89
C PHE A 3 -8.40 -9.72 -26.53
N ILE A 4 -8.71 -8.66 -25.78
CA ILE A 4 -8.10 -8.42 -24.45
C ILE A 4 -9.18 -8.62 -23.39
N ASP A 5 -9.02 -9.67 -22.59
CA ASP A 5 -9.80 -9.87 -21.38
C ASP A 5 -9.27 -8.95 -20.27
N ALA A 6 -10.09 -8.00 -19.85
CA ALA A 6 -9.78 -7.07 -18.77
C ALA A 6 -10.45 -7.47 -17.44
N HIS A 7 -10.93 -8.71 -17.32
CA HIS A 7 -11.54 -9.25 -16.09
C HIS A 7 -10.67 -8.99 -14.85
N VAL A 8 -9.35 -9.18 -14.96
CA VAL A 8 -8.38 -8.96 -13.85
C VAL A 8 -8.36 -7.52 -13.31
N ALA A 9 -8.76 -6.53 -14.12
CA ALA A 9 -8.89 -5.13 -13.68
C ALA A 9 -10.33 -4.75 -13.30
N MET A 10 -11.32 -5.51 -13.77
CA MET A 10 -12.75 -5.24 -13.59
C MET A 10 -13.39 -6.01 -12.44
N THR A 11 -12.74 -7.05 -11.93
CA THR A 11 -13.25 -7.87 -10.84
C THR A 11 -12.25 -8.00 -9.69
N PHE A 12 -12.76 -8.40 -8.53
CA PHE A 12 -11.96 -8.78 -7.38
C PHE A 12 -12.40 -10.17 -6.91
N THR A 13 -11.45 -11.09 -6.82
CA THR A 13 -11.71 -12.47 -6.37
C THR A 13 -11.12 -12.65 -4.98
N THR A 14 -11.94 -13.07 -4.02
CA THR A 14 -11.47 -13.40 -2.67
C THR A 14 -10.70 -14.72 -2.64
N TYR A 15 -9.94 -14.96 -1.57
CA TYR A 15 -9.33 -16.27 -1.31
C TYR A 15 -10.35 -17.42 -1.23
N SER A 16 -11.61 -17.12 -0.89
CA SER A 16 -12.71 -18.09 -0.93
C SER A 16 -13.32 -18.31 -2.33
N GLY A 17 -12.77 -17.69 -3.37
CA GLY A 17 -13.23 -17.81 -4.76
C GLY A 17 -14.44 -16.93 -5.11
N LYS A 18 -14.91 -16.06 -4.19
CA LYS A 18 -16.05 -15.17 -4.47
C LYS A 18 -15.58 -14.00 -5.33
N VAL A 19 -16.23 -13.82 -6.48
CA VAL A 19 -15.95 -12.76 -7.44
C VAL A 19 -16.88 -11.57 -7.20
N TYR A 20 -16.30 -10.38 -7.13
CA TYR A 20 -17.00 -9.10 -7.01
C TYR A 20 -16.73 -8.25 -8.24
N ASN A 21 -17.78 -7.77 -8.90
CA ASN A 21 -17.66 -6.82 -10.00
C ASN A 21 -17.36 -5.42 -9.47
N LEU A 22 -16.31 -4.80 -10.00
CA LEU A 22 -15.88 -3.45 -9.60
C LEU A 22 -16.49 -2.37 -10.50
N TYR A 23 -17.11 -2.77 -11.61
CA TYR A 23 -17.75 -1.91 -12.58
C TYR A 23 -19.22 -2.32 -12.75
N PRO A 24 -20.11 -1.38 -13.09
CA PRO A 24 -21.49 -1.69 -13.37
C PRO A 24 -21.62 -2.49 -14.67
N ASP A 25 -22.69 -3.26 -14.78
CA ASP A 25 -23.08 -3.81 -16.07
C ASP A 25 -23.51 -2.67 -17.00
N LEU A 26 -22.76 -2.50 -18.10
CA LEU A 26 -22.97 -1.45 -19.08
C LEU A 26 -24.11 -1.79 -20.07
N SER A 27 -24.66 -3.01 -20.03
CA SER A 27 -25.81 -3.40 -20.85
C SER A 27 -27.01 -2.45 -20.68
N ASN A 28 -27.19 -1.93 -19.46
CA ASN A 28 -28.27 -1.02 -19.10
C ASN A 28 -27.81 0.45 -19.03
N PHE A 29 -26.67 0.81 -19.63
CA PHE A 29 -26.12 2.16 -19.54
C PHE A 29 -27.10 3.22 -20.04
N GLY A 30 -27.81 2.98 -21.15
CA GLY A 30 -28.79 3.92 -21.69
C GLY A 30 -29.86 4.35 -20.66
N GLN A 31 -30.30 3.43 -19.81
CA GLN A 31 -31.37 3.68 -18.82
C GLN A 31 -30.85 4.31 -17.52
N TYR A 32 -29.59 4.07 -17.13
CA TYR A 32 -29.03 4.48 -15.84
C TYR A 32 -27.73 5.30 -15.95
N HIS A 33 -27.48 5.95 -17.09
CA HIS A 33 -26.25 6.66 -17.38
C HIS A 33 -25.92 7.72 -16.31
N ASP A 34 -26.94 8.45 -15.85
CA ASP A 34 -26.87 9.44 -14.78
C ASP A 34 -26.33 8.85 -13.46
N LYS A 35 -26.92 7.72 -13.02
CA LYS A 35 -26.52 7.03 -11.78
C LYS A 35 -25.14 6.40 -11.91
N ILE A 36 -24.81 5.87 -13.09
CA ILE A 36 -23.50 5.29 -13.36
C ILE A 36 -22.42 6.38 -13.33
N MET A 37 -22.63 7.50 -14.02
CA MET A 37 -21.72 8.65 -14.01
C MET A 37 -21.55 9.21 -12.59
N ALA A 38 -22.64 9.38 -11.83
CA ALA A 38 -22.58 9.83 -10.45
C ALA A 38 -21.72 8.89 -9.58
N LYS A 39 -21.84 7.58 -9.74
CA LYS A 39 -21.01 6.61 -9.01
C LYS A 39 -19.53 6.66 -9.40
N PHE A 40 -19.20 6.92 -10.66
CA PHE A 40 -17.81 7.15 -11.07
C PHE A 40 -17.25 8.44 -10.45
N LEU A 41 -18.01 9.53 -10.49
CA LEU A 41 -17.62 10.82 -9.89
C LEU A 41 -17.45 10.71 -8.37
N LEU A 42 -18.28 9.90 -7.70
CA LEU A 42 -18.20 9.62 -6.27
C LEU A 42 -17.20 8.50 -5.92
N LEU A 43 -16.39 8.04 -6.88
CA LEU A 43 -15.38 6.97 -6.70
C LEU A 43 -15.95 5.67 -6.12
N ARG A 44 -17.22 5.38 -6.40
CA ARG A 44 -17.90 4.13 -6.03
C ARG A 44 -17.65 3.01 -7.03
N TYR A 45 -17.08 3.34 -8.19
CA TYR A 45 -16.54 2.41 -9.16
C TYR A 45 -15.09 2.74 -9.44
N GLY A 46 -14.25 1.72 -9.49
CA GLY A 46 -12.85 1.86 -9.81
C GLY A 46 -12.09 0.54 -9.77
N PRO A 47 -10.96 0.46 -10.48
CA PRO A 47 -10.13 -0.74 -10.50
C PRO A 47 -9.51 -0.98 -9.12
N HIS A 48 -9.45 -2.24 -8.70
CA HIS A 48 -8.94 -2.61 -7.37
C HIS A 48 -7.51 -2.12 -7.14
N GLN A 49 -6.69 -2.14 -8.20
CA GLN A 49 -5.30 -1.71 -8.20
C GLN A 49 -5.13 -0.22 -7.85
N PHE A 50 -6.15 0.62 -8.11
CA PHE A 50 -6.11 2.07 -7.87
C PHE A 50 -6.74 2.50 -6.54
N GLN A 51 -7.24 1.56 -5.72
CA GLN A 51 -8.01 1.91 -4.51
C GLN A 51 -7.23 2.81 -3.55
N ILE A 52 -5.92 2.58 -3.35
CA ILE A 52 -5.13 3.42 -2.43
C ILE A 52 -5.07 4.90 -2.85
N LEU A 53 -5.20 5.20 -4.14
CA LEU A 53 -5.14 6.58 -4.65
C LEU A 53 -6.33 7.42 -4.11
N GLY A 54 -7.51 6.80 -3.98
CA GLY A 54 -8.68 7.48 -3.42
C GLY A 54 -8.45 7.95 -1.99
N LEU A 55 -7.78 7.12 -1.17
CA LEU A 55 -7.34 7.50 0.18
C LEU A 55 -6.37 8.69 0.11
N TYR A 56 -5.33 8.63 -0.72
CA TYR A 56 -4.33 9.68 -0.83
C TYR A 56 -4.92 11.04 -1.22
N VAL A 57 -5.85 11.08 -2.19
CA VAL A 57 -6.49 12.34 -2.61
C VAL A 57 -7.14 13.04 -1.42
N ILE A 58 -7.89 12.31 -0.60
CA ILE A 58 -8.60 12.89 0.56
C ILE A 58 -7.60 13.31 1.65
N LEU A 59 -6.61 12.48 1.94
CA LEU A 59 -5.62 12.79 2.98
C LEU A 59 -4.72 13.96 2.58
N LEU A 60 -4.34 14.07 1.30
CA LEU A 60 -3.59 15.21 0.78
C LEU A 60 -4.42 16.50 0.83
N LEU A 61 -5.72 16.43 0.51
CA LEU A 61 -6.64 17.57 0.67
C LEU A 61 -6.70 18.04 2.12
N PHE A 62 -6.65 17.11 3.08
CA PHE A 62 -6.67 17.41 4.51
C PHE A 62 -5.30 17.84 5.08
N SER A 63 -4.20 17.54 4.37
CA SER A 63 -2.85 17.82 4.85
C SER A 63 -2.55 19.28 5.23
N PRO A 64 -3.03 20.32 4.51
CA PRO A 64 -2.76 21.71 4.88
C PRO A 64 -3.36 22.06 6.24
N PHE A 65 -4.52 21.48 6.59
CA PHE A 65 -5.16 21.68 7.88
C PHE A 65 -4.34 21.05 9.03
N VAL A 66 -3.84 19.83 8.82
CA VAL A 66 -2.94 19.17 9.79
C VAL A 66 -1.67 20.00 9.98
N LEU A 67 -1.04 20.43 8.89
CA LEU A 67 0.18 21.26 8.93
C LEU A 67 -0.08 22.62 9.60
N TRP A 68 -1.24 23.23 9.37
CA TRP A 68 -1.65 24.46 10.06
C TRP A 68 -1.73 24.24 11.58
N LEU A 69 -2.34 23.15 12.06
CA LEU A 69 -2.36 22.83 13.49
C LEU A 69 -0.96 22.62 14.07
N LEU A 70 -0.07 21.93 13.33
CA LEU A 70 1.32 21.75 13.74
C LEU A 70 2.08 23.09 13.82
N SER A 71 1.86 24.01 12.88
CA SER A 71 2.43 25.36 12.92
C SER A 71 1.97 26.20 14.12
N LYS A 72 0.84 25.81 14.75
CA LYS A 72 0.31 26.42 15.97
C LYS A 72 0.73 25.67 17.24
N ASN A 73 1.72 24.78 17.16
CA ASN A 73 2.21 23.93 18.25
C ASN A 73 1.10 23.07 18.88
N LYS A 74 0.11 22.62 18.09
CA LYS A 74 -1.01 21.79 18.56
C LYS A 74 -0.77 20.29 18.37
N LEU A 75 0.47 19.83 18.52
CA LEU A 75 0.85 18.42 18.34
C LEU A 75 -0.04 17.46 19.13
N ASN A 76 -0.27 17.74 20.42
CA ASN A 76 -1.09 16.90 21.29
C ASN A 76 -2.54 16.79 20.82
N VAL A 77 -3.09 17.86 20.23
CA VAL A 77 -4.45 17.87 19.67
C VAL A 77 -4.50 16.99 18.42
N VAL A 78 -3.53 17.14 17.52
CA VAL A 78 -3.44 16.32 16.30
C VAL A 78 -3.33 14.84 16.67
N LEU A 79 -2.42 14.50 17.60
CA LEU A 79 -2.25 13.13 18.10
C LEU A 79 -3.52 12.60 18.77
N GLY A 80 -4.13 13.37 19.67
CA GLY A 80 -5.37 12.96 20.35
C GLY A 80 -6.49 12.68 19.34
N LEU A 81 -6.73 13.60 18.40
CA LEU A 81 -7.76 13.43 17.38
C LEU A 81 -7.50 12.22 16.48
N THR A 82 -6.28 12.04 15.98
CA THR A 82 -5.99 10.90 15.09
C THR A 82 -6.21 9.56 15.78
N TRP A 83 -5.83 9.43 17.05
CA TRP A 83 -6.00 8.18 17.81
C TRP A 83 -7.46 7.94 18.18
N ILE A 84 -8.20 8.99 18.58
CA ILE A 84 -9.64 8.90 18.85
C ILE A 84 -10.38 8.41 17.59
N VAL A 85 -10.10 9.02 16.43
CA VAL A 85 -10.74 8.63 15.16
C VAL A 85 -10.40 7.19 14.78
N TYR A 86 -9.13 6.78 14.95
CA TYR A 86 -8.69 5.40 14.69
C TYR A 86 -9.42 4.37 15.57
N PHE A 87 -9.47 4.59 16.89
CA PHE A 87 -10.14 3.66 17.81
C PHE A 87 -11.65 3.66 17.63
N ALA A 88 -12.26 4.83 17.43
CA ALA A 88 -13.69 4.93 17.13
C ALA A 88 -14.04 4.12 15.88
N ASN A 89 -13.25 4.23 14.81
CA ASN A 89 -13.55 3.51 13.58
C ASN A 89 -13.27 1.99 13.68
N ASN A 90 -12.31 1.57 14.51
CA ASN A 90 -12.13 0.14 14.83
C ASN A 90 -13.35 -0.48 15.55
N GLY A 91 -14.16 0.33 16.25
CA GLY A 91 -15.45 -0.12 16.80
C GLY A 91 -16.60 -0.02 15.80
N PHE A 92 -16.82 1.16 15.22
CA PHE A 92 -18.02 1.47 14.44
C PHE A 92 -17.93 1.11 12.95
N HIS A 93 -16.73 0.94 12.39
CA HIS A 93 -16.51 0.57 10.99
C HIS A 93 -17.21 1.48 9.97
N VAL A 94 -17.17 2.80 10.21
CA VAL A 94 -17.85 3.82 9.40
C VAL A 94 -17.07 4.10 8.11
N ARG A 95 -17.81 4.32 7.03
CA ARG A 95 -17.32 4.65 5.68
C ARG A 95 -17.92 5.98 5.22
N PRO A 96 -17.30 7.12 5.55
CA PRO A 96 -17.92 8.44 5.38
C PRO A 96 -18.30 8.78 3.93
N THR A 97 -17.51 8.34 2.96
CA THR A 97 -17.76 8.65 1.54
C THR A 97 -18.56 7.56 0.84
N GLY A 98 -18.49 6.33 1.35
CA GLY A 98 -19.05 5.15 0.70
C GLY A 98 -18.32 4.82 -0.61
N ALA A 99 -17.14 5.39 -0.84
CA ALA A 99 -16.32 5.12 -2.01
C ALA A 99 -15.73 3.70 -1.94
N GLN A 100 -15.46 3.11 -3.10
CA GLN A 100 -15.08 1.69 -3.18
C GLN A 100 -13.74 1.41 -2.49
N PHE A 101 -12.82 2.38 -2.47
CA PHE A 101 -11.54 2.18 -1.79
C PHE A 101 -11.67 2.06 -0.27
N GLU A 102 -12.72 2.59 0.35
CA GLU A 102 -12.94 2.49 1.81
C GLU A 102 -13.22 1.06 2.28
N TYR A 103 -13.46 0.12 1.36
CA TYR A 103 -13.55 -1.30 1.69
C TYR A 103 -12.17 -1.91 1.98
N ALA A 104 -11.12 -1.42 1.31
CA ALA A 104 -9.75 -1.88 1.50
C ALA A 104 -8.93 -0.96 2.41
N PHE A 105 -9.23 0.34 2.39
CA PHE A 105 -8.51 1.39 3.10
C PHE A 105 -9.50 2.41 3.70
N PRO A 106 -10.25 2.07 4.76
CA PRO A 106 -11.16 3.02 5.41
C PRO A 106 -10.42 4.29 5.85
N ILE A 107 -10.91 5.47 5.44
CA ILE A 107 -10.24 6.76 5.66
C ILE A 107 -9.97 6.99 7.15
N LEU A 108 -11.00 6.82 7.98
CA LEU A 108 -10.93 7.12 9.41
C LEU A 108 -9.90 6.26 10.15
N THR A 109 -9.68 5.02 9.68
CA THR A 109 -8.66 4.15 10.23
C THR A 109 -7.28 4.48 9.65
N TRP A 110 -7.15 4.47 8.32
CA TRP A 110 -5.85 4.55 7.65
C TRP A 110 -5.21 5.95 7.67
N GLN A 111 -5.97 6.99 7.99
CA GLN A 111 -5.43 8.34 8.18
C GLN A 111 -4.35 8.39 9.25
N ILE A 112 -4.36 7.48 10.24
CA ILE A 112 -3.39 7.48 11.34
C ILE A 112 -1.96 7.36 10.85
N LEU A 113 -1.69 6.49 9.86
CA LEU A 113 -0.37 6.31 9.28
C LEU A 113 0.10 7.57 8.57
N PHE A 114 -0.80 8.21 7.81
CA PHE A 114 -0.49 9.43 7.07
C PHE A 114 -0.23 10.62 8.01
N VAL A 115 -1.08 10.81 9.02
CA VAL A 115 -0.91 11.90 10.00
C VAL A 115 0.38 11.71 10.80
N HIS A 116 0.71 10.49 11.23
CA HIS A 116 2.01 10.22 11.88
C HIS A 116 3.17 10.47 10.91
N GLY A 117 3.04 10.07 9.64
CA GLY A 117 4.03 10.39 8.60
C GLY A 117 4.25 11.90 8.43
N LEU A 118 3.18 12.70 8.42
CA LEU A 118 3.26 14.16 8.37
C LEU A 118 3.94 14.74 9.62
N ILE A 119 3.59 14.25 10.82
CA ILE A 119 4.22 14.69 12.08
C ILE A 119 5.72 14.37 12.05
N ILE A 120 6.09 13.15 11.67
CA ILE A 120 7.50 12.73 11.57
C ILE A 120 8.25 13.59 10.54
N GLY A 121 7.63 13.88 9.40
CA GLY A 121 8.21 14.76 8.39
C GLY A 121 8.39 16.20 8.88
N TYR A 122 7.40 16.74 9.60
CA TYR A 122 7.42 18.09 10.15
C TYR A 122 8.51 18.25 11.23
N TYR A 123 8.67 17.27 12.11
CA TYR A 123 9.67 17.27 13.20
C TYR A 123 10.92 16.42 12.87
N ARG A 124 11.27 16.31 11.59
CA ARG A 124 12.33 15.38 11.13
C ARG A 124 13.68 15.64 11.81
N ASN A 125 14.08 16.89 11.96
CA ASN A 125 15.39 17.25 12.51
C ASN A 125 15.47 16.97 14.01
N GLU A 126 14.39 17.26 14.72
CA GLU A 126 14.23 17.01 16.15
C GLU A 126 14.28 15.51 16.44
N LEU A 127 13.53 14.72 15.68
CA LEU A 127 13.54 13.26 15.79
C LEU A 127 14.93 12.69 15.47
N TRP A 128 15.59 13.21 14.43
CA TRP A 128 16.95 12.79 14.07
C TRP A 128 17.95 13.03 15.22
N ASN A 129 17.84 14.17 15.90
CA ASN A 129 18.68 14.47 17.05
C ASN A 129 18.41 13.52 18.24
N VAL A 130 17.13 13.19 18.49
CA VAL A 130 16.76 12.21 19.52
C VAL A 130 17.39 10.85 19.25
N PHE A 131 17.34 10.36 18.01
CA PHE A 131 17.92 9.07 17.63
C PHE A 131 19.46 9.02 17.77
N GLN A 132 20.15 10.16 17.81
CA GLN A 132 21.60 10.20 18.07
C GLN A 132 21.97 10.03 19.55
N THR A 133 21.03 10.28 20.46
CA THR A 133 21.24 10.11 21.90
C THR A 133 21.37 8.63 22.30
N LYS A 134 21.93 8.35 23.50
CA LYS A 134 22.00 6.97 24.03
C LYS A 134 20.61 6.33 24.14
N GLN A 135 19.62 7.10 24.60
CA GLN A 135 18.23 6.64 24.72
C GLN A 135 17.62 6.36 23.35
N GLY A 136 17.83 7.24 22.36
CA GLY A 136 17.35 7.03 21.00
C GLY A 136 17.94 5.79 20.33
N LYS A 137 19.23 5.52 20.54
CA LYS A 137 19.87 4.27 20.07
C LYS A 137 19.29 3.03 20.74
N MET A 138 18.99 3.10 22.03
CA MET A 138 18.33 2.00 22.76
C MET A 138 16.92 1.75 22.23
N ILE A 139 16.13 2.81 22.01
CA ILE A 139 14.79 2.72 21.39
C ILE A 139 14.90 2.06 20.01
N PHE A 140 15.85 2.49 19.18
CA PHE A 140 16.08 1.89 17.87
C PHE A 140 16.44 0.41 17.97
N PHE A 141 17.29 0.01 18.92
CA PHE A 141 17.64 -1.40 19.13
C PHE A 141 16.41 -2.24 19.53
N VAL A 142 15.54 -1.71 20.39
CA VAL A 142 14.26 -2.36 20.72
C VAL A 142 13.38 -2.49 19.48
N LEU A 143 13.23 -1.43 18.68
CA LEU A 143 12.46 -1.49 17.43
C LEU A 143 13.04 -2.52 16.45
N LEU A 144 14.37 -2.67 16.40
CA LEU A 144 15.03 -3.67 15.58
C LEU A 144 14.74 -5.10 16.07
N ILE A 145 14.73 -5.35 17.38
CA ILE A 145 14.30 -6.64 17.93
C ILE A 145 12.84 -6.92 17.55
N VAL A 146 11.95 -5.94 17.73
CA VAL A 146 10.53 -6.06 17.37
C VAL A 146 10.37 -6.33 15.88
N PHE A 147 11.18 -5.71 15.02
CA PHE A 147 11.21 -5.98 13.59
C PHE A 147 11.51 -7.45 13.30
N PHE A 148 12.54 -8.02 13.94
CA PHE A 148 12.87 -9.43 13.78
C PHE A 148 11.80 -10.37 14.34
N ILE A 149 11.08 -9.97 15.40
CA ILE A 149 9.91 -10.71 15.90
C ILE A 149 8.79 -10.72 14.86
N PHE A 150 8.46 -9.59 14.25
CA PHE A 150 7.45 -9.54 13.18
C PHE A 150 7.89 -10.27 11.92
N LEU A 151 9.17 -10.22 11.59
CA LEU A 151 9.74 -11.00 10.50
C LEU A 151 9.57 -12.50 10.80
N PHE A 152 9.98 -12.96 11.99
CA PHE A 152 9.75 -14.33 12.43
C PHE A 152 8.27 -14.73 12.32
N PHE A 153 7.36 -13.89 12.81
CA PHE A 153 5.92 -14.14 12.69
C PHE A 153 5.50 -14.26 11.22
N THR A 154 5.91 -13.32 10.36
CA THR A 154 5.59 -13.32 8.92
C THR A 154 6.06 -14.59 8.21
N TYR A 155 7.25 -15.08 8.55
CA TYR A 155 7.80 -16.32 7.98
C TYR A 155 7.08 -17.59 8.48
N ASN A 156 6.28 -17.51 9.56
CA ASN A 156 5.40 -18.60 10.00
C ASN A 156 4.01 -18.60 9.33
N ASN A 157 3.81 -17.80 8.29
CA ASN A 157 2.53 -17.71 7.60
C ASN A 157 2.17 -19.05 6.91
N PRO A 158 1.01 -19.66 7.21
CA PRO A 158 0.63 -20.97 6.71
C PRO A 158 0.07 -20.95 5.28
N LEU A 159 0.14 -19.82 4.55
CA LEU A 159 -0.32 -19.74 3.16
C LEU A 159 0.45 -20.71 2.25
N ASP A 160 -0.29 -21.54 1.50
CA ASP A 160 0.30 -22.56 0.62
C ASP A 160 0.93 -21.98 -0.65
N GLN A 161 0.62 -20.73 -0.99
CA GLN A 161 1.28 -19.99 -2.07
C GLN A 161 2.74 -19.63 -1.72
N ILE A 162 3.10 -19.65 -0.44
CA ILE A 162 4.48 -19.41 0.00
C ILE A 162 5.23 -20.74 -0.09
N PRO A 163 6.36 -20.80 -0.84
CA PRO A 163 7.14 -22.02 -0.96
C PRO A 163 7.51 -22.61 0.40
N ALA A 164 7.39 -23.94 0.55
CA ALA A 164 7.58 -24.62 1.84
C ALA A 164 8.94 -24.34 2.49
N TYR A 165 10.01 -24.18 1.68
CA TYR A 165 11.35 -23.87 2.17
C TYR A 165 11.50 -22.44 2.71
N LEU A 166 10.55 -21.54 2.45
CA LEU A 166 10.48 -20.19 3.02
C LEU A 166 9.52 -20.12 4.21
N ARG A 167 8.81 -21.20 4.56
CA ARG A 167 7.88 -21.21 5.71
C ARG A 167 8.58 -21.79 6.93
N LEU A 168 8.65 -21.00 8.00
CA LEU A 168 8.91 -21.50 9.34
C LEU A 168 7.65 -22.22 9.82
N GLN A 169 7.81 -23.41 10.40
CA GLN A 169 6.69 -24.22 10.92
C GLN A 169 6.72 -24.26 12.45
N MET A 170 7.08 -23.14 13.07
CA MET A 170 7.26 -23.01 14.52
C MET A 170 5.98 -22.55 15.24
N ILE A 171 5.04 -21.96 14.51
CA ILE A 171 3.72 -21.55 15.03
C ILE A 171 2.67 -22.41 14.35
N ASP A 172 1.77 -22.96 15.15
CA ASP A 172 0.61 -23.70 14.64
C ASP A 172 -0.24 -22.83 13.69
N PRO A 173 -0.69 -23.35 12.53
CA PRO A 173 -1.43 -22.58 11.54
C PRO A 173 -2.69 -21.88 12.06
N ASP A 174 -3.44 -22.50 12.97
CA ASP A 174 -4.68 -21.93 13.50
C ASP A 174 -4.38 -20.84 14.52
N THR A 175 -3.32 -21.04 15.31
CA THR A 175 -2.77 -20.00 16.19
C THR A 175 -2.31 -18.79 15.39
N PHE A 176 -1.57 -18.99 14.29
CA PHE A 176 -1.15 -17.90 13.41
C PHE A 176 -2.35 -17.13 12.85
N ARG A 177 -3.35 -17.83 12.30
CA ARG A 177 -4.54 -17.22 11.70
C ARG A 177 -5.34 -16.41 12.72
N SER A 178 -5.46 -16.91 13.94
CA SER A 178 -6.13 -16.22 15.04
C SER A 178 -5.43 -14.89 15.37
N ILE A 179 -4.12 -14.94 15.66
CA ILE A 179 -3.31 -13.73 15.93
C ILE A 179 -3.38 -12.75 14.76
N TYR A 180 -3.24 -13.25 13.52
CA TYR A 180 -3.28 -12.41 12.33
C TYR A 180 -4.63 -11.72 12.18
N LYS A 181 -5.74 -12.44 12.36
CA LYS A 181 -7.09 -11.89 12.24
C LYS A 181 -7.35 -10.80 13.30
N ASP A 182 -6.93 -11.03 14.53
CA ASP A 182 -7.26 -10.13 15.64
C ASP A 182 -6.37 -8.87 15.67
N PHE A 183 -5.10 -9.01 15.30
CA PHE A 183 -4.11 -7.93 15.45
C PHE A 183 -3.55 -7.38 14.14
N PHE A 184 -3.62 -8.12 13.04
CA PHE A 184 -2.94 -7.79 11.78
C PHE A 184 -3.87 -7.69 10.57
N ASP A 185 -5.20 -7.70 10.78
CA ASP A 185 -6.14 -7.50 9.68
C ASP A 185 -5.88 -6.18 8.95
N LYS A 186 -5.95 -6.24 7.62
CA LYS A 186 -5.64 -5.11 6.75
C LYS A 186 -6.76 -4.07 6.81
N ASN A 187 -8.01 -4.50 6.72
CA ASN A 187 -9.12 -3.58 6.49
C ASN A 187 -9.40 -2.76 7.76
N THR A 188 -9.27 -3.37 8.93
CA THR A 188 -9.37 -2.67 10.21
C THR A 188 -8.08 -1.98 10.64
N LEU A 189 -6.97 -2.22 9.91
CA LEU A 189 -5.61 -1.82 10.30
C LEU A 189 -5.36 -2.18 11.76
N GLY A 190 -5.37 -3.48 12.07
CA GLY A 190 -5.22 -3.94 13.45
C GLY A 190 -3.98 -3.36 14.13
N ILE A 191 -4.03 -3.22 15.46
CA ILE A 191 -2.97 -2.54 16.22
C ILE A 191 -1.58 -3.19 16.03
N GLY A 192 -1.54 -4.52 15.84
CA GLY A 192 -0.31 -5.25 15.51
C GLY A 192 0.23 -4.87 14.14
N ARG A 193 -0.65 -4.73 13.13
CA ARG A 193 -0.26 -4.21 11.81
C ARG A 193 0.24 -2.76 11.89
N LEU A 194 -0.44 -1.89 12.63
CA LEU A 194 -0.01 -0.50 12.81
C LEU A 194 1.41 -0.42 13.40
N LEU A 195 1.68 -1.21 14.45
CA LEU A 195 3.01 -1.29 15.06
C LEU A 195 4.04 -1.89 14.09
N ASN A 196 3.67 -2.95 13.37
CA ASN A 196 4.53 -3.57 12.37
C ASN A 196 4.92 -2.58 11.26
N ASP A 197 3.95 -1.86 10.71
CA ASP A 197 4.19 -0.86 9.66
C ASP A 197 5.15 0.23 10.19
N PHE A 198 4.91 0.74 11.39
CA PHE A 198 5.80 1.73 12.03
C PHE A 198 7.23 1.21 12.18
N VAL A 199 7.39 0.00 12.71
CA VAL A 199 8.70 -0.63 12.93
C VAL A 199 9.44 -0.86 11.60
N VAL A 200 8.74 -1.39 10.59
CA VAL A 200 9.27 -1.59 9.24
C VAL A 200 9.72 -0.27 8.63
N PHE A 201 8.93 0.81 8.76
CA PHE A 201 9.33 2.12 8.24
C PHE A 201 10.58 2.66 8.91
N VAL A 202 10.67 2.61 10.25
CA VAL A 202 11.84 3.12 10.99
C VAL A 202 13.09 2.33 10.63
N VAL A 203 13.02 0.99 10.62
CA VAL A 203 14.17 0.14 10.28
C VAL A 203 14.57 0.33 8.81
N SER A 204 13.62 0.37 7.89
CA SER A 204 13.90 0.58 6.46
C SER A 204 14.54 1.94 6.21
N TYR A 205 14.03 3.01 6.84
CA TYR A 205 14.61 4.34 6.73
C TYR A 205 16.04 4.38 7.28
N ALA A 206 16.31 3.73 8.42
CA ALA A 206 17.65 3.64 8.98
C ALA A 206 18.62 2.87 8.07
N VAL A 207 18.19 1.72 7.53
CA VAL A 207 18.97 0.93 6.56
C VAL A 207 19.26 1.75 5.31
N LEU A 208 18.25 2.38 4.71
CA LEU A 208 18.42 3.23 3.54
C LEU A 208 19.32 4.42 3.82
N SER A 209 19.25 5.03 5.00
CA SER A 209 20.09 6.17 5.38
C SER A 209 21.56 5.77 5.54
N TYR A 210 21.84 4.63 6.21
CA TYR A 210 23.20 4.18 6.47
C TYR A 210 23.83 3.52 5.23
N ALA A 211 23.08 2.68 4.53
CA ALA A 211 23.52 1.94 3.36
C ALA A 211 23.22 2.67 2.03
N TRP A 212 22.92 3.98 2.06
CA TRP A 212 22.56 4.73 0.84
C TRP A 212 23.61 4.61 -0.26
N LYS A 213 24.90 4.84 0.06
CA LYS A 213 25.99 4.81 -0.93
C LYS A 213 26.08 3.47 -1.67
N PRO A 214 26.19 2.30 -0.98
CA PRO A 214 26.23 1.02 -1.69
C PRO A 214 24.91 0.70 -2.40
N LEU A 215 23.76 0.95 -1.78
CA LEU A 215 22.46 0.66 -2.40
C LEU A 215 22.22 1.49 -3.65
N ASN A 216 22.54 2.79 -3.61
CA ASN A 216 22.42 3.69 -4.75
C ASN A 216 23.39 3.30 -5.87
N ARG A 217 24.60 2.83 -5.54
CA ARG A 217 25.55 2.34 -6.54
C ARG A 217 25.04 1.11 -7.28
N ILE A 218 24.44 0.16 -6.57
CA ILE A 218 23.99 -1.12 -7.14
C ILE A 218 22.63 -0.96 -7.84
N PHE A 219 21.68 -0.31 -7.18
CA PHE A 219 20.29 -0.28 -7.63
C PHE A 219 19.77 1.11 -8.02
N GLY A 220 20.52 2.17 -7.74
CA GLY A 220 20.07 3.54 -7.93
C GLY A 220 19.76 3.88 -9.39
N TRP A 221 20.55 3.36 -10.33
CA TRP A 221 20.32 3.54 -11.77
C TRP A 221 18.96 2.99 -12.25
N PHE A 222 18.38 2.06 -11.49
CA PHE A 222 17.12 1.39 -11.81
C PHE A 222 15.94 1.96 -11.00
N PHE A 223 16.02 1.93 -9.67
CA PHE A 223 14.89 2.32 -8.82
C PHE A 223 14.71 3.83 -8.68
N VAL A 224 15.77 4.65 -8.73
CA VAL A 224 15.63 6.11 -8.58
C VAL A 224 14.81 6.71 -9.73
N PRO A 225 15.10 6.41 -11.02
CA PRO A 225 14.27 6.90 -12.12
C PRO A 225 12.81 6.46 -12.02
N ILE A 226 12.57 5.17 -11.71
CA ILE A 226 11.22 4.62 -11.54
C ILE A 226 10.48 5.36 -10.41
N GLY A 227 11.13 5.56 -9.27
CA GLY A 227 10.53 6.24 -8.12
C GLY A 227 10.20 7.71 -8.37
N GLN A 228 11.05 8.42 -9.13
CA GLN A 228 10.81 9.81 -9.54
C GLN A 228 9.62 9.97 -10.49
N ALA A 229 9.21 8.89 -11.16
CA ALA A 229 8.05 8.84 -12.05
C ALA A 229 7.01 7.83 -11.52
N SER A 230 6.84 7.77 -10.20
CA SER A 230 6.03 6.73 -9.56
C SER A 230 4.57 6.74 -10.00
N LEU A 231 3.93 7.90 -10.24
CA LEU A 231 2.56 7.97 -10.72
C LEU A 231 2.46 7.47 -12.17
N TYR A 232 3.42 7.88 -13.00
CA TYR A 232 3.55 7.41 -14.38
C TYR A 232 3.68 5.87 -14.45
N VAL A 233 4.61 5.32 -13.66
CA VAL A 233 4.85 3.87 -13.59
C VAL A 233 3.61 3.16 -13.08
N PHE A 234 2.98 3.69 -12.03
CA PHE A 234 1.76 3.12 -11.47
C PHE A 234 0.64 3.01 -12.51
N ILE A 235 0.38 4.09 -13.26
CA ILE A 235 -0.64 4.11 -14.32
C ILE A 235 -0.34 3.08 -15.40
N LEU A 236 0.87 3.11 -15.98
CA LEU A 236 1.24 2.21 -17.08
C LEU A 236 1.34 0.74 -16.64
N HIS A 237 1.78 0.50 -15.41
CA HIS A 237 1.92 -0.85 -14.88
C HIS A 237 0.59 -1.59 -14.84
N VAL A 238 -0.53 -0.93 -14.54
CA VAL A 238 -1.84 -1.60 -14.57
C VAL A 238 -2.20 -2.10 -15.97
N TYR A 239 -1.93 -1.32 -17.02
CA TYR A 239 -2.16 -1.77 -18.40
C TYR A 239 -1.26 -2.95 -18.77
N VAL A 240 0.00 -2.92 -18.34
CA VAL A 240 0.91 -4.05 -18.55
C VAL A 240 0.45 -5.30 -17.80
N CYS A 241 -0.07 -5.18 -16.57
CA CYS A 241 -0.66 -6.31 -15.86
C CYS A 241 -1.85 -6.92 -16.63
N ILE A 242 -2.70 -6.10 -17.25
CA ILE A 242 -3.82 -6.59 -18.09
C ILE A 242 -3.26 -7.38 -19.27
N VAL A 243 -2.24 -6.85 -19.97
CA VAL A 243 -1.61 -7.56 -21.10
C VAL A 243 -0.99 -8.89 -20.63
N MET A 244 -0.26 -8.88 -19.52
CA MET A 244 0.39 -10.08 -18.98
C MET A 244 -0.62 -11.15 -18.57
N ALA A 245 -1.77 -10.77 -18.00
CA ALA A 245 -2.83 -11.71 -17.61
C ALA A 245 -3.45 -12.45 -18.80
N ASN A 246 -3.37 -11.88 -20.01
CA ASN A 246 -3.88 -12.48 -21.24
C ASN A 246 -2.88 -13.46 -21.89
N ILE A 247 -1.67 -13.61 -21.35
CA ILE A 247 -0.65 -14.53 -21.87
C ILE A 247 -0.71 -15.83 -21.06
N PRO A 248 -1.17 -16.97 -21.63
CA PRO A 248 -1.42 -18.21 -20.88
C PRO A 248 -0.20 -18.73 -20.12
N MET A 249 1.00 -18.51 -20.66
CA MET A 249 2.27 -18.96 -20.08
C MET A 249 2.48 -18.46 -18.64
N PHE A 250 1.97 -17.27 -18.28
CA PHE A 250 2.10 -16.73 -16.92
C PHE A 250 1.02 -17.22 -15.94
N ASN A 251 -0.01 -17.92 -16.44
CA ASN A 251 -1.11 -18.43 -15.61
C ASN A 251 -0.85 -19.84 -15.07
N GLU A 252 0.21 -20.51 -15.52
CA GLU A 252 0.57 -21.88 -15.13
C GLU A 252 1.27 -21.99 -13.76
N GLY A 253 1.58 -20.86 -13.12
CA GLY A 253 2.19 -20.84 -11.79
C GLY A 253 3.68 -21.24 -11.74
N ASN A 254 4.35 -21.34 -12.89
CA ASN A 254 5.76 -21.68 -12.95
C ASN A 254 6.63 -20.54 -12.38
N PHE A 255 7.39 -20.84 -11.32
CA PHE A 255 8.23 -19.87 -10.62
C PHE A 255 9.20 -19.11 -11.54
N TRP A 256 9.90 -19.82 -12.42
CA TRP A 256 10.93 -19.22 -13.28
C TRP A 256 10.32 -18.34 -14.37
N VAL A 257 9.25 -18.82 -14.99
CA VAL A 257 8.48 -18.08 -16.00
C VAL A 257 7.90 -16.81 -15.38
N ASN A 258 7.27 -16.91 -14.21
CA ASN A 258 6.69 -15.77 -13.51
C ASN A 258 7.77 -14.77 -13.06
N THR A 259 8.91 -15.27 -12.57
CA THR A 259 10.06 -14.42 -12.21
C THR A 259 10.60 -13.66 -13.42
N LEU A 260 10.75 -14.34 -14.57
CA LEU A 260 11.16 -13.71 -15.82
C LEU A 260 10.13 -12.67 -16.28
N GLY A 261 8.84 -13.01 -16.26
CA GLY A 261 7.75 -12.11 -16.63
C GLY A 261 7.75 -10.83 -15.80
N VAL A 262 7.81 -10.95 -14.47
CA VAL A 262 7.90 -9.80 -13.56
C VAL A 262 9.16 -8.97 -13.83
N THR A 263 10.31 -9.63 -14.02
CA THR A 263 11.58 -8.95 -14.35
C THR A 263 11.46 -8.15 -15.65
N LEU A 264 10.87 -8.73 -16.69
CA LEU A 264 10.67 -8.07 -17.98
C LEU A 264 9.70 -6.88 -17.87
N VAL A 265 8.63 -7.00 -17.08
CA VAL A 265 7.71 -5.88 -16.81
C VAL A 265 8.44 -4.72 -16.15
N PHE A 266 9.25 -4.99 -15.12
CA PHE A 266 10.03 -3.97 -14.43
C PHE A 266 11.10 -3.34 -15.34
N MET A 267 11.79 -4.13 -16.16
CA MET A 267 12.74 -3.63 -17.17
C MET A 267 12.05 -2.78 -18.22
N PHE A 268 10.86 -3.17 -18.67
CA PHE A 268 10.06 -2.40 -19.60
C PHE A 268 9.65 -1.04 -19.00
N MET A 269 9.17 -1.03 -17.75
CA MET A 269 8.84 0.22 -17.04
C MET A 269 10.06 1.14 -16.92
N TRP A 270 11.22 0.58 -16.58
CA TRP A 270 12.46 1.34 -16.51
C TRP A 270 12.85 1.95 -17.87
N LEU A 271 12.74 1.17 -18.97
CA LEU A 271 13.02 1.68 -20.32
C LEU A 271 12.08 2.81 -20.72
N MET A 272 10.78 2.67 -20.41
CA MET A 272 9.77 3.69 -20.67
C MET A 272 10.08 5.01 -19.94
N VAL A 273 10.47 4.90 -18.66
CA VAL A 273 10.89 6.04 -17.83
C VAL A 273 12.18 6.67 -18.36
N LYS A 274 13.19 5.85 -18.64
CA LYS A 274 14.50 6.31 -19.15
C LYS A 274 14.37 7.05 -20.48
N ASN A 275 13.52 6.55 -21.37
CA ASN A 275 13.25 7.15 -22.67
C ASN A 275 12.14 8.21 -22.64
N LYS A 276 11.61 8.55 -21.46
CA LYS A 276 10.59 9.61 -21.25
C LYS A 276 9.36 9.44 -22.14
N VAL A 277 8.95 8.21 -22.38
CA VAL A 277 7.86 7.90 -23.32
C VAL A 277 6.55 8.48 -22.80
N ALA A 278 5.83 9.25 -23.62
CA ALA A 278 4.54 9.85 -23.28
C ALA A 278 4.54 10.78 -22.03
N TYR A 279 5.70 11.31 -21.65
CA TYR A 279 5.84 12.23 -20.50
C TYR A 279 5.12 13.58 -20.66
N ASN A 280 4.71 13.91 -21.88
CA ASN A 280 3.92 15.12 -22.16
C ASN A 280 2.42 14.92 -21.92
N ILE A 281 1.98 13.68 -21.71
CA ILE A 281 0.56 13.30 -21.61
C ILE A 281 0.26 12.71 -20.24
N ILE A 282 1.16 11.86 -19.72
CA ILE A 282 0.95 11.14 -18.45
C ILE A 282 1.72 11.85 -17.33
N PRO A 283 1.06 12.20 -16.20
CA PRO A 283 1.71 12.84 -15.07
C PRO A 283 2.72 11.91 -14.38
N ARG A 284 3.74 12.50 -13.74
CA ARG A 284 4.85 11.78 -13.07
C ARG A 284 4.66 11.68 -11.58
#